data_AF-A0A960V7P8-F1
#
_entry.id   AF-A0A960V7P8-F1
#
_cell.length_a   1.000
_cell.length_b   1.000
_cell.length_c   1.000
_cell.angle_alpha   90.00
_cell.angle_beta   90.00
_cell.angle_gamma   90.00
#
_symmetry.space_group_name_H-M   'P 1'
#
loop_
_entity.id
_entity.type
_entity.pdbx_description
1 polymer ?
#
loop_
_entity_poly.entity_id
_entity_poly.type
_entity_poly.pdbx_seq_one_letter_code
_entity_poly.pdbx_strand_id
1 'polypeptide(L)'
;MSARPILLLFKFRAIILILLAIGALNTGSLQAVEPDWSTYNAILRQNVRPGQISGIPLNRVNYAGIKANPGWSNVVAMIAAFPVSKLSNRSEKLAFYINAYNILTIDLIIKGGIPASIRNLGESVWKQNNVRLDGRLTSLDAIEHQLLRPLGEPRIHFA
;
A
#
# COMPACT_ATOMS: atom_id res chain seq x y z
N MET A 1 9.63 -59.66 -52.85
CA MET A 1 10.31 -58.57 -52.11
C MET A 1 9.69 -57.24 -52.53
N SER A 2 8.83 -56.66 -51.71
CA SER A 2 8.22 -55.35 -51.95
C SER A 2 7.77 -54.79 -50.60
N ALA A 3 8.59 -53.93 -50.00
CA ALA A 3 8.21 -53.10 -48.87
C ALA A 3 7.92 -51.68 -49.37
N ARG A 4 6.74 -51.16 -49.04
CA ARG A 4 6.26 -49.78 -49.27
C ARG A 4 5.61 -49.30 -47.96
N PRO A 5 5.60 -47.99 -47.67
CA PRO A 5 6.51 -47.42 -46.67
C PRO A 5 5.83 -46.83 -45.43
N ILE A 6 6.54 -46.85 -44.30
CA ILE A 6 6.19 -46.26 -42.99
C ILE A 6 6.34 -44.71 -42.97
N LEU A 7 6.38 -44.06 -44.14
CA LEU A 7 6.78 -42.66 -44.25
C LEU A 7 5.61 -41.63 -44.23
N LEU A 8 4.48 -41.94 -43.58
CA LEU A 8 3.37 -40.98 -43.46
C LEU A 8 3.06 -40.48 -42.04
N LEU A 9 3.65 -41.08 -40.98
CA LEU A 9 3.33 -40.70 -39.60
C LEU A 9 4.23 -39.62 -38.96
N PHE A 10 5.26 -39.14 -39.66
CA PHE A 10 6.21 -38.17 -39.10
C PHE A 10 5.95 -36.70 -39.48
N LYS A 11 5.10 -36.42 -40.48
CA LYS A 11 4.86 -35.03 -40.92
C LYS A 11 3.79 -34.27 -40.12
N PHE A 12 2.97 -34.96 -39.33
CA PHE A 12 1.93 -34.31 -38.52
C PHE A 12 2.35 -33.94 -37.09
N ARG A 13 3.47 -34.48 -36.57
CA ARG A 13 3.98 -34.11 -35.23
C ARG A 13 4.76 -32.79 -35.20
N ALA A 14 5.28 -32.34 -36.34
CA ALA A 14 6.03 -31.08 -36.43
C ALA A 14 5.13 -29.83 -36.41
N ILE A 15 3.87 -29.94 -36.83
CA ILE A 15 2.96 -28.79 -36.92
C ILE A 15 2.28 -28.50 -35.56
N ILE A 16 2.07 -29.52 -34.71
CA ILE A 16 1.50 -29.33 -33.37
C ILE A 16 2.53 -28.71 -32.39
N LEU A 17 3.83 -28.87 -32.63
CA LEU A 17 4.88 -28.28 -31.78
C LEU A 17 5.17 -26.80 -32.11
N ILE A 18 4.77 -26.30 -33.28
CA ILE A 18 4.90 -24.88 -33.63
C ILE A 18 3.74 -24.04 -33.05
N LEU A 19 2.58 -24.65 -32.81
CA LEU A 19 1.44 -23.98 -32.16
C LEU A 19 1.56 -23.88 -30.62
N LEU A 20 2.50 -24.62 -30.01
CA LEU A 20 2.83 -24.49 -28.58
C LEU A 20 3.87 -23.38 -28.29
N ALA A 21 4.52 -22.84 -29.33
CA ALA A 21 5.56 -21.81 -29.18
C ALA A 21 5.03 -20.36 -29.25
N ILE A 22 3.77 -20.15 -29.65
CA ILE A 22 3.14 -18.81 -29.75
C ILE A 22 2.32 -18.48 -28.47
N GLY A 23 2.32 -19.38 -27.49
CA GLY A 23 1.66 -19.20 -26.19
C GLY A 23 2.50 -18.47 -25.13
N ALA A 24 3.67 -17.92 -25.48
CA ALA A 24 4.36 -16.95 -24.61
C ALA A 24 3.65 -15.59 -24.74
N LEU A 25 2.37 -15.55 -24.40
CA LEU A 25 1.63 -14.31 -24.22
C LEU A 25 2.27 -13.57 -23.06
N ASN A 26 3.06 -12.56 -23.41
CA ASN A 26 3.40 -11.38 -22.63
C ASN A 26 2.89 -11.43 -21.18
N THR A 27 3.68 -12.01 -20.29
CA THR A 27 3.61 -11.67 -18.86
C THR A 27 4.23 -10.28 -18.70
N GLY A 28 3.59 -9.27 -19.31
CA GLY A 28 3.84 -7.89 -18.96
C GLY A 28 3.65 -7.82 -17.45
N SER A 29 4.76 -7.65 -16.72
CA SER A 29 4.70 -7.50 -15.29
C SER A 29 3.89 -6.23 -15.07
N LEU A 30 2.64 -6.37 -14.64
CA LEU A 30 1.85 -5.26 -14.12
C LEU A 30 2.55 -4.84 -12.82
N GLN A 31 3.67 -4.14 -12.93
CA GLN A 31 4.28 -3.54 -11.76
C GLN A 31 3.27 -2.52 -11.24
N ALA A 32 2.79 -2.79 -10.02
CA ALA A 32 1.94 -1.88 -9.30
C ALA A 32 2.68 -0.54 -9.17
N VAL A 33 2.06 0.53 -9.64
CA VAL A 33 2.65 1.87 -9.52
C VAL A 33 2.34 2.37 -8.11
N GLU A 34 3.33 2.29 -7.22
CA GLU A 34 3.21 2.73 -5.83
C GLU A 34 4.28 3.77 -5.45
N PRO A 35 4.06 4.56 -4.39
CA PRO A 35 5.11 5.37 -3.79
C PRO A 35 6.29 4.51 -3.33
N ASP A 36 7.49 5.09 -3.31
CA ASP A 36 8.64 4.41 -2.71
C ASP A 36 8.52 4.39 -1.17
N TRP A 37 8.04 3.27 -0.65
CA TRP A 37 7.88 3.08 0.79
C TRP A 37 9.18 2.83 1.55
N SER A 38 10.35 2.83 0.90
CA SER A 38 11.64 2.47 1.52
C SER A 38 11.95 3.28 2.79
N THR A 39 11.78 4.60 2.72
CA THR A 39 12.02 5.52 3.85
C THR A 39 11.00 5.29 4.97
N TYR A 40 9.71 5.17 4.63
CA TYR A 40 8.67 4.88 5.61
C TYR A 40 8.92 3.54 6.33
N ASN A 41 9.24 2.49 5.57
CA ASN A 41 9.57 1.17 6.10
C ASN A 41 10.80 1.20 7.02
N ALA A 42 11.84 1.97 6.67
CA ALA A 42 13.01 2.14 7.52
C ALA A 42 12.66 2.83 8.85
N ILE A 43 11.85 3.90 8.81
CA ILE A 43 11.38 4.61 9.99
C ILE A 43 10.55 3.69 10.88
N LEU A 44 9.61 2.93 10.32
CA LEU A 44 8.78 1.98 11.08
C LEU A 44 9.63 0.90 11.74
N ARG A 45 10.59 0.30 11.03
CA ARG A 45 11.50 -0.73 11.62
C ARG A 45 12.29 -0.22 12.82
N GLN A 46 12.62 1.07 12.85
CA GLN A 46 13.34 1.68 13.97
C GLN A 46 12.41 2.05 15.14
N ASN A 47 11.16 2.42 14.84
CA ASN A 47 10.26 3.08 15.79
C ASN A 47 9.02 2.27 16.18
N VAL A 48 8.80 1.09 15.60
CA VAL A 48 7.69 0.19 15.96
C VAL A 48 8.26 -1.08 16.56
N ARG A 49 7.77 -1.44 17.75
CA ARG A 49 8.20 -2.63 18.49
C ARG A 49 6.99 -3.35 19.07
N PRO A 50 7.00 -4.70 19.15
CA PRO A 50 6.02 -5.41 19.95
C PRO A 50 6.04 -4.94 21.40
N GLY A 51 4.88 -4.92 22.04
CA GLY A 51 4.72 -4.59 23.44
C GLY A 51 3.35 -5.01 23.95
N GLN A 52 3.03 -4.65 25.19
CA GLN A 52 1.73 -4.98 25.80
C GLN A 52 1.17 -3.80 26.60
N ILE A 53 -0.14 -3.66 26.64
CA ILE A 53 -0.88 -2.78 27.58
C ILE A 53 -1.89 -3.68 28.30
N SER A 54 -1.83 -3.70 29.63
CA SER A 54 -2.75 -4.52 30.46
C SER A 54 -2.81 -6.00 30.02
N GLY A 55 -1.68 -6.58 29.62
CA GLY A 55 -1.57 -7.96 29.14
C GLY A 55 -2.00 -8.19 27.68
N ILE A 56 -2.52 -7.17 26.99
CA ILE A 56 -2.93 -7.27 25.58
C ILE A 56 -1.71 -6.97 24.68
N PRO A 57 -1.30 -7.90 23.80
CA PRO A 57 -0.22 -7.67 22.85
C PRO A 57 -0.61 -6.66 21.76
N LEU A 58 0.31 -5.77 21.45
CA LEU A 58 0.17 -4.76 20.40
C LEU A 58 1.53 -4.29 19.87
N ASN A 59 1.52 -3.56 18.77
CA ASN A 59 2.69 -2.85 18.27
C ASN A 59 2.72 -1.44 18.85
N ARG A 60 3.75 -1.10 19.61
CA ARG A 60 3.96 0.23 20.19
C ARG A 60 4.74 1.09 19.21
N VAL A 61 4.26 2.31 19.00
CA VAL A 61 4.86 3.32 18.12
C VAL A 61 5.61 4.36 18.96
N ASN A 62 6.90 4.54 18.69
CA ASN A 62 7.72 5.61 19.27
C ASN A 62 7.52 6.92 18.49
N TYR A 63 6.42 7.63 18.76
CA TYR A 63 6.11 8.91 18.10
C TYR A 63 7.22 9.96 18.26
N ALA A 64 7.91 9.98 19.40
CA ALA A 64 9.02 10.91 19.64
C ALA A 64 10.23 10.60 18.72
N GLY A 65 10.54 9.32 18.55
CA GLY A 65 11.59 8.87 17.61
C GLY A 65 11.24 9.16 16.15
N ILE A 66 9.97 8.98 15.76
CA ILE A 66 9.49 9.37 14.42
C ILE A 66 9.59 10.88 14.22
N LYS A 67 9.15 11.68 15.21
CA LYS A 67 9.25 13.16 15.18
C LYS A 67 10.68 13.64 15.02
N ALA A 68 11.65 12.96 15.65
CA ALA A 68 13.06 13.31 15.57
C ALA A 68 13.73 12.82 14.27
N ASN A 69 13.08 11.98 13.46
CA ASN A 69 13.66 11.45 12.24
C ASN A 69 13.59 12.49 11.10
N PRO A 70 14.72 12.89 10.51
CA PRO A 70 14.74 13.92 9.46
C PRO A 70 14.05 13.48 8.16
N GLY A 71 13.86 12.18 7.95
CA GLY A 71 13.15 11.63 6.79
C GLY A 71 11.63 11.69 6.90
N TRP A 72 11.06 11.99 8.09
CA TRP A 72 9.61 11.94 8.29
C TRP A 72 8.86 12.94 7.41
N SER A 73 9.37 14.18 7.30
CA SER A 73 8.76 15.19 6.42
C SER A 73 8.74 14.77 4.95
N ASN A 74 9.74 14.01 4.51
CA ASN A 74 9.80 13.49 3.14
C ASN A 74 8.73 12.41 2.90
N VAL A 75 8.47 11.56 3.91
CA VAL A 75 7.39 10.57 3.85
C VAL A 75 6.02 11.25 3.70
N VAL A 76 5.77 12.29 4.49
CA VAL A 76 4.52 13.07 4.41
C VAL A 76 4.40 13.81 3.09
N ALA A 77 5.50 14.40 2.59
CA ALA A 77 5.51 15.08 1.29
C ALA A 77 5.28 14.12 0.11
N MET A 78 5.83 12.90 0.19
CA MET A 78 5.67 11.88 -0.83
C MET A 78 4.20 11.51 -1.04
N ILE A 79 3.45 11.25 0.04
CA ILE A 79 2.02 10.93 -0.08
C ILE A 79 1.20 12.14 -0.55
N ALA A 80 1.58 13.35 -0.15
CA ALA A 80 0.90 14.57 -0.57
C ALA A 80 1.06 14.85 -2.07
N ALA A 81 2.20 14.47 -2.64
CA ALA A 81 2.55 14.68 -4.04
C ALA A 81 2.22 13.48 -4.95
N PHE A 82 1.93 12.30 -4.41
CA PHE A 82 1.71 11.11 -5.22
C PHE A 82 0.40 11.22 -6.02
N PRO A 83 0.46 11.06 -7.35
CA PRO A 83 -0.72 11.17 -8.22
C PRO A 83 -1.57 9.91 -8.12
N VAL A 84 -2.69 9.98 -7.39
CA VAL A 84 -3.58 8.82 -7.16
C VAL A 84 -4.19 8.25 -8.45
N SER A 85 -4.20 9.03 -9.53
CA SER A 85 -4.59 8.58 -10.87
C SER A 85 -3.69 7.47 -11.43
N LYS A 86 -2.48 7.28 -10.88
CA LYS A 86 -1.60 6.16 -11.22
C LYS A 86 -2.05 4.82 -10.62
N LEU A 87 -2.93 4.82 -9.63
CA LEU A 87 -3.45 3.62 -8.98
C LEU A 87 -4.54 2.99 -9.85
N SER A 88 -4.22 1.89 -10.49
CA SER A 88 -5.00 1.26 -11.54
C SER A 88 -6.09 0.32 -11.00
N ASN A 89 -5.81 -0.37 -9.90
CA ASN A 89 -6.68 -1.41 -9.37
C ASN A 89 -7.05 -1.21 -7.89
N ARG A 90 -8.03 -2.00 -7.42
CA ARG A 90 -8.54 -1.94 -6.04
C ARG A 90 -7.44 -2.17 -5.01
N SER A 91 -6.54 -3.13 -5.24
CA SER A 91 -5.48 -3.48 -4.29
C SER A 91 -4.46 -2.37 -4.13
N GLU A 92 -4.06 -1.74 -5.23
CA GLU A 92 -3.19 -0.56 -5.24
C GLU A 92 -3.81 0.61 -4.48
N LYS A 93 -5.08 0.91 -4.75
CA LYS A 93 -5.82 1.96 -4.03
C LYS A 93 -5.90 1.66 -2.55
N LEU A 94 -6.23 0.44 -2.18
CA LEU A 94 -6.35 0.01 -0.80
C LEU A 94 -5.02 0.16 -0.05
N ALA A 95 -3.93 -0.38 -0.60
CA ALA A 95 -2.61 -0.29 0.01
C ALA A 95 -2.15 1.17 0.17
N PHE A 96 -2.32 1.98 -0.88
CA PHE A 96 -1.99 3.40 -0.85
C PHE A 96 -2.78 4.16 0.22
N TYR A 97 -4.10 4.04 0.24
CA TYR A 97 -4.93 4.80 1.17
C TYR A 97 -4.76 4.34 2.62
N ILE A 98 -4.50 3.05 2.87
CA ILE A 98 -4.14 2.55 4.21
C ILE A 98 -2.84 3.21 4.67
N ASN A 99 -1.79 3.16 3.84
CA ASN A 99 -0.51 3.77 4.19
C ASN A 99 -0.64 5.29 4.39
N ALA A 100 -1.38 5.98 3.51
CA ALA A 100 -1.63 7.42 3.63
C ALA A 100 -2.37 7.75 4.94
N TYR A 101 -3.42 7.01 5.27
CA TYR A 101 -4.16 7.19 6.53
C TYR A 101 -3.25 7.01 7.75
N ASN A 102 -2.44 5.96 7.76
CA ASN A 102 -1.52 5.66 8.87
C ASN A 102 -0.44 6.73 9.02
N ILE A 103 0.19 7.14 7.92
CA ILE A 103 1.22 8.19 7.91
C ILE A 103 0.63 9.50 8.44
N LEU A 104 -0.52 9.92 7.91
CA LEU A 104 -1.16 11.17 8.28
C LEU A 104 -1.68 11.16 9.72
N THR A 105 -2.10 9.99 10.22
CA THR A 105 -2.46 9.79 11.64
C THR A 105 -1.26 9.98 12.55
N ILE A 106 -0.10 9.39 12.22
CA ILE A 106 1.14 9.57 12.98
C ILE A 106 1.57 11.04 12.95
N ASP A 107 1.53 11.68 11.77
CA ASP A 107 1.91 13.08 11.60
C ASP A 107 1.00 14.01 12.42
N LEU A 108 -0.30 13.72 12.43
CA LEU A 108 -1.27 14.42 13.25
C LEU A 108 -0.95 14.31 14.75
N ILE A 109 -0.67 13.11 15.25
CA ILE A 109 -0.30 12.88 16.65
C ILE A 109 0.98 13.66 17.01
N ILE A 110 1.97 13.64 16.13
CA ILE A 110 3.24 14.36 16.32
C ILE A 110 3.02 15.87 16.39
N LYS A 111 2.17 16.43 15.52
CA LYS A 111 1.85 17.86 15.45
C LYS A 111 0.95 18.33 16.59
N GLY A 112 0.02 17.50 17.03
CA GLY A 112 -0.91 17.79 18.14
C GLY A 112 -0.27 17.75 19.54
N GLY A 113 1.00 17.39 19.64
CA GLY A 113 1.66 17.13 20.92
C GLY A 113 1.29 15.73 21.42
N ILE A 114 2.27 14.82 21.40
CA ILE A 114 2.10 13.38 21.65
C ILE A 114 1.29 13.18 22.94
N PRO A 115 0.02 12.75 22.85
CA PRO A 115 -0.85 12.68 24.01
C PRO A 115 -0.59 11.40 24.80
N ALA A 116 -0.98 11.39 26.07
CA ALA A 116 -0.99 10.16 26.87
C ALA A 116 -2.00 9.12 26.32
N SER A 117 -3.05 9.58 25.64
CA SER A 117 -4.05 8.74 24.96
C SER A 117 -4.53 9.45 23.71
N ILE A 118 -4.72 8.70 22.62
CA ILE A 118 -5.28 9.23 21.38
C ILE A 118 -6.71 9.78 21.56
N ARG A 119 -7.45 9.26 22.56
CA ARG A 119 -8.77 9.76 22.96
C ARG A 119 -8.71 11.20 23.48
N ASN A 120 -7.55 11.65 23.94
CA ASN A 120 -7.37 13.01 24.47
C ASN A 120 -7.25 14.06 23.35
N LEU A 121 -7.09 13.65 22.10
CA LEU A 121 -7.11 14.58 20.96
C LEU A 121 -8.53 15.05 20.64
N GLY A 122 -9.57 14.30 21.03
CA GLY A 122 -10.96 14.59 20.68
C GLY A 122 -11.31 14.22 19.23
N GLU A 123 -12.57 13.93 18.96
CA GLU A 123 -13.03 13.43 17.65
C GLU A 123 -12.92 14.48 16.53
N SER A 124 -12.99 15.77 16.88
CA SER A 124 -12.94 16.87 15.91
C SER A 124 -11.59 16.94 15.17
N VAL A 125 -10.52 16.45 15.78
CA VAL A 125 -9.17 16.46 15.21
C VAL A 125 -9.12 15.63 13.92
N TRP A 126 -9.91 14.57 13.77
CA TRP A 126 -9.93 13.80 12.53
C TRP A 126 -10.66 14.52 11.38
N LYS A 127 -11.60 15.41 11.71
CA LYS A 127 -12.47 16.13 10.78
C LYS A 127 -11.91 17.48 10.33
N GLN A 128 -11.23 18.19 11.23
CA GLN A 128 -10.77 19.57 11.00
C GLN A 128 -9.37 19.67 10.41
N ASN A 129 -8.61 18.57 10.37
CA ASN A 129 -7.24 18.61 9.88
C ASN A 129 -7.18 18.46 8.37
N ASN A 130 -6.93 19.60 7.72
CA ASN A 130 -6.68 19.70 6.30
C ASN A 130 -5.30 19.12 5.96
N VAL A 131 -5.25 17.83 5.68
CA VAL A 131 -4.07 17.12 5.16
C VAL A 131 -4.03 17.21 3.63
N ARG A 132 -2.85 17.14 3.03
CA ARG A 132 -2.72 17.14 1.56
C ARG A 132 -2.62 15.71 1.03
N LEU A 133 -3.42 15.40 0.03
CA LEU A 133 -3.39 14.14 -0.72
C LEU A 133 -3.64 14.46 -2.20
N ASP A 134 -2.78 13.99 -3.11
CA ASP A 134 -2.85 14.33 -4.53
C ASP A 134 -2.93 15.85 -4.78
N GLY A 135 -2.15 16.62 -4.02
CA GLY A 135 -2.16 18.09 -4.06
C GLY A 135 -3.44 18.78 -3.56
N ARG A 136 -4.46 18.03 -3.11
CA ARG A 136 -5.74 18.57 -2.62
C ARG A 136 -5.80 18.52 -1.09
N LEU A 137 -6.48 19.50 -0.49
CA LEU A 137 -6.81 19.46 0.93
C LEU A 137 -7.94 18.44 1.15
N THR A 138 -7.75 17.57 2.13
CA THR A 138 -8.70 16.55 2.58
C THR A 138 -8.60 16.39 4.10
N SER A 139 -9.38 15.50 4.69
CA SER A 139 -9.29 15.13 6.11
C SER A 139 -9.06 13.63 6.27
N LEU A 140 -8.58 13.20 7.44
CA LEU A 140 -8.46 11.77 7.77
C LEU A 140 -9.83 11.09 7.75
N ASP A 141 -10.87 11.78 8.24
CA ASP A 141 -12.26 11.32 8.17
C ASP A 141 -12.72 11.10 6.72
N ALA A 142 -12.37 12.01 5.80
CA ALA A 142 -12.69 11.86 4.38
C ALA A 142 -11.90 10.72 3.72
N ILE A 143 -10.62 10.54 4.07
CA ILE A 143 -9.82 9.39 3.59
C ILE A 143 -10.47 8.07 4.02
N GLU A 144 -10.88 7.95 5.29
CA GLU A 144 -11.55 6.76 5.78
C GLU A 144 -12.89 6.55 5.08
N HIS A 145 -13.78 7.54 5.13
CA HIS A 145 -15.18 7.37 4.73
C HIS A 145 -15.40 7.37 3.22
N GLN A 146 -14.65 8.17 2.48
CA GLN A 146 -14.87 8.39 1.05
C GLN A 146 -13.89 7.61 0.18
N LEU A 147 -12.72 7.22 0.70
CA LEU A 147 -11.69 6.54 -0.07
C LEU A 147 -11.47 5.09 0.36
N LEU A 148 -11.41 4.80 1.67
CA LEU A 148 -11.15 3.44 2.18
C LEU A 148 -12.42 2.58 2.31
N ARG A 149 -13.45 3.06 3.02
CA ARG A 149 -14.69 2.31 3.25
C ARG A 149 -15.37 1.82 1.96
N PRO A 150 -15.43 2.62 0.87
CA PRO A 150 -16.03 2.16 -0.39
C PRO A 150 -15.25 1.03 -1.07
N LEU A 151 -13.98 0.81 -0.72
CA LEU A 151 -13.22 -0.33 -1.21
C LEU A 151 -13.69 -1.64 -0.57
N GLY A 152 -14.48 -1.62 0.51
CA GLY A 152 -15.12 -2.81 1.07
C GLY A 152 -14.12 -3.79 1.71
N GLU A 153 -13.03 -3.30 2.28
CA GLU A 153 -12.09 -4.11 3.05
C GLU A 153 -12.41 -3.94 4.55
N PRO A 154 -12.97 -4.95 5.24
CA PRO A 154 -13.33 -4.83 6.66
C PRO A 154 -12.11 -4.66 7.57
N ARG A 155 -10.91 -5.06 7.13
CA ARG A 155 -9.68 -4.96 7.93
C ARG A 155 -9.12 -3.53 8.06
N ILE A 156 -9.68 -2.54 7.36
CA ILE A 156 -9.24 -1.14 7.45
C ILE A 156 -9.35 -0.56 8.88
N HIS A 157 -10.22 -1.11 9.73
CA HIS A 157 -10.35 -0.68 11.13
C HIS A 157 -9.22 -1.17 12.05
N PHE A 158 -8.37 -2.08 11.55
CA PHE A 158 -7.21 -2.61 12.27
C PHE A 158 -5.89 -2.05 11.75
N ALA A 159 -5.93 -1.26 10.68
CA ALA A 159 -4.76 -0.73 10.00
C ALA A 159 -4.11 0.40 10.80
#